data_AF-A0A1C3NVJ6-F1
#
_entry.id   AF-A0A1C3NVJ6-F1
#
_cell.length_a   1.000
_cell.length_b   1.000
_cell.length_c   1.000
_cell.angle_alpha   90.00
_cell.angle_beta   90.00
_cell.angle_gamma   90.00
#
_symmetry.space_group_name_H-M   'P 1'
#
loop_
_entity.id
_entity.type
_entity.pdbx_description
1 polymer ?
#
loop_
_entity_poly.entity_id
_entity_poly.type
_entity_poly.pdbx_seq_one_letter_code
_entity_poly.pdbx_strand_id
1 'polypeptide(L)'
;MSKRASWFLIAVGVWSWIIWPTFLKNVWKDDRSWDDGPTGFFLVHLVLTVVSLAIGTAVGWLGIRGVRAGRRGDTTRVASSDRALIDSGR
;
A
#
# COMPACT_ATOMS: atom_id res chain seq x y z
N MET A 1 13.90 7.32 -9.68
CA MET A 1 13.95 7.13 -8.20
C MET A 1 14.88 5.97 -7.89
N SER A 2 15.84 6.17 -6.99
CA SER A 2 16.88 5.17 -6.69
C SER A 2 16.27 3.89 -6.09
N LYS A 3 16.79 2.71 -6.43
CA LYS A 3 16.31 1.40 -5.92
C LYS A 3 16.20 1.38 -4.39
N ARG A 4 17.05 2.14 -3.70
CA ARG A 4 17.06 2.35 -2.24
C ARG A 4 15.79 3.06 -1.73
N ALA A 5 15.35 4.12 -2.39
CA ALA A 5 14.13 4.84 -2.01
C ALA A 5 12.89 3.96 -2.17
N SER A 6 12.82 3.17 -3.24
CA SER A 6 11.71 2.23 -3.44
C SER A 6 11.66 1.16 -2.35
N TRP A 7 12.81 0.61 -1.93
CA TRP A 7 12.87 -0.39 -0.87
C TRP A 7 12.56 0.22 0.51
N PHE A 8 13.01 1.46 0.76
CA PHE A 8 12.67 2.22 1.96
C PHE A 8 11.15 2.43 2.08
N LEU A 9 10.48 2.84 1.00
CA LEU A 9 9.01 3.02 1.00
C LEU A 9 8.26 1.72 1.26
N ILE A 10 8.72 0.60 0.69
CA ILE A 10 8.14 -0.72 0.95
C ILE A 10 8.34 -1.11 2.42
N ALA A 11 9.56 -0.97 2.95
CA ALA A 11 9.87 -1.29 4.33
C ALA A 11 9.05 -0.43 5.31
N VAL A 12 8.94 0.88 5.07
CA VAL A 12 8.11 1.80 5.87
C VAL A 12 6.64 1.43 5.77
N GLY A 13 6.16 1.06 4.58
CA GLY A 13 4.78 0.60 4.38
C GLY A 13 4.47 -0.67 5.17
N VAL A 14 5.32 -1.70 5.06
CA VAL A 14 5.18 -2.97 5.80
C VAL A 14 5.31 -2.74 7.31
N TRP A 15 6.26 -1.92 7.73
CA TRP A 15 6.46 -1.54 9.13
C TRP A 15 5.21 -0.88 9.71
N SER A 16 4.67 0.14 9.04
CA SER A 16 3.40 0.76 9.42
C SER A 16 2.30 -0.30 9.51
N TRP A 17 2.18 -1.16 8.50
CA TRP A 17 1.15 -2.19 8.48
C TRP A 17 1.24 -3.16 9.67
N ILE A 18 2.43 -3.39 10.24
CA ILE A 18 2.64 -4.18 11.46
C ILE A 18 2.34 -3.38 12.75
N ILE A 19 2.72 -2.11 12.79
CA ILE A 19 2.55 -1.23 13.97
C ILE A 19 1.08 -1.01 14.30
N TRP A 20 0.24 -0.73 13.30
CA TRP A 20 -1.15 -0.34 13.51
C TRP A 20 -2.01 -1.46 14.17
N PRO A 21 -1.98 -2.72 13.73
CA PRO A 21 -2.65 -3.82 14.43
C PRO A 21 -2.11 -4.06 15.84
N THR A 22 -0.79 -3.90 16.03
CA THR A 22 -0.15 -4.07 17.33
C THR A 22 -0.58 -2.99 18.31
N PHE A 23 -0.62 -1.74 17.84
CA PHE A 23 -1.12 -0.60 18.59
C PHE A 23 -2.58 -0.79 18.97
N LEU A 24 -3.43 -1.23 18.04
CA LEU A 24 -4.83 -1.52 18.32
C LEU A 24 -4.99 -2.62 19.38
N LYS A 25 -4.15 -3.67 19.33
CA LYS A 25 -4.13 -4.74 20.33
C LYS A 25 -3.68 -4.25 21.71
N ASN A 26 -2.78 -3.26 21.76
CA ASN A 26 -2.37 -2.62 23.00
C ASN A 26 -3.46 -1.72 23.57
N VAL A 27 -4.11 -0.90 22.74
CA VAL A 27 -5.27 -0.08 23.14
C VAL A 27 -6.39 -0.99 23.65
N TRP A 28 -6.63 -2.13 22.99
CA TRP A 28 -7.61 -3.11 23.46
C TRP A 28 -7.31 -3.64 24.87
N LYS A 29 -6.04 -3.81 25.23
CA LYS A 29 -5.62 -4.29 26.55
C LYS A 29 -5.56 -3.20 27.62
N ASP A 30 -5.71 -1.93 27.25
CA ASP A 30 -5.72 -0.81 28.20
C ASP A 30 -7.06 -0.77 28.92
N ASP A 31 -7.05 -0.76 30.26
CA ASP A 31 -8.26 -0.69 31.08
C ASP A 31 -9.09 0.56 30.78
N ARG A 32 -8.45 1.66 30.31
CA ARG A 32 -9.16 2.90 29.90
C ARG A 32 -10.04 2.73 28.65
N SER A 33 -9.85 1.64 27.91
CA SER A 33 -10.69 1.29 26.76
C SER A 33 -12.02 0.66 27.17
N TRP A 34 -12.17 0.32 28.46
CA TRP A 34 -13.28 -0.45 28.99
C TRP A 34 -13.85 0.22 30.25
N ASP A 35 -15.07 0.75 30.15
CA ASP A 35 -15.83 1.33 31.27
C ASP A 35 -17.31 0.93 31.11
N ASP A 36 -17.70 -0.18 31.75
CA ASP A 36 -18.96 -0.93 31.53
C ASP A 36 -19.27 -1.32 30.06
N GLY A 37 -18.29 -1.16 29.17
CA GLY A 37 -18.38 -1.40 27.74
C GLY A 37 -17.25 -0.72 26.96
N PRO A 38 -17.21 -0.87 25.62
CA PRO A 38 -16.21 -0.20 24.79
C PRO A 38 -16.36 1.31 24.87
N THR A 39 -15.34 2.01 25.36
CA THR A 39 -15.38 3.46 25.50
C THR A 39 -15.26 4.17 24.15
N GLY A 40 -15.69 5.44 24.09
CA GLY A 40 -15.49 6.28 22.90
C GLY A 40 -14.02 6.42 22.52
N PHE A 41 -13.10 6.39 23.51
CA PHE A 41 -11.66 6.36 23.28
C PHE A 41 -11.25 5.13 22.47
N PHE A 42 -11.71 3.94 22.86
CA PHE A 42 -11.44 2.70 22.11
C PHE A 42 -12.01 2.75 20.69
N LEU A 43 -13.28 3.15 20.56
CA LEU A 43 -13.97 3.17 19.26
C LEU A 43 -13.31 4.12 18.26
N VAL A 44 -12.93 5.32 18.69
CA VAL A 44 -12.24 6.30 17.83
C VAL A 44 -10.92 5.73 17.32
N HIS A 45 -10.09 5.16 18.20
CA HIS A 45 -8.81 4.58 17.82
C HIS A 45 -8.98 3.33 16.92
N LEU A 46 -9.99 2.52 17.19
CA LEU A 46 -10.34 1.36 16.36
C LEU A 46 -10.73 1.80 14.94
N VAL A 47 -11.66 2.75 14.81
CA VAL A 47 -12.12 3.24 13.50
C VAL A 47 -10.98 3.91 12.74
N LEU A 48 -10.20 4.78 13.39
CA LEU A 48 -9.01 5.41 12.78
C LEU A 48 -8.03 4.35 12.24
N THR A 49 -7.74 3.32 13.05
CA THR A 49 -6.85 2.24 12.65
C THR A 49 -7.37 1.49 11.42
N VAL A 50 -8.62 1.07 11.45
CA VAL A 50 -9.23 0.28 10.36
C VAL A 50 -9.31 1.09 9.08
N VAL A 51 -9.76 2.35 9.15
CA VAL A 51 -9.88 3.23 7.98
C VAL A 51 -8.50 3.53 7.39
N SER A 52 -7.50 3.87 8.21
CA SER A 52 -6.14 4.11 7.73
C SER A 52 -5.51 2.88 7.06
N LEU A 53 -5.70 1.69 7.64
CA LEU A 53 -5.23 0.44 7.04
C LEU A 53 -5.96 0.13 5.73
N ALA A 54 -7.27 0.34 5.67
CA ALA A 54 -8.06 0.12 4.46
C ALA A 54 -7.61 1.04 3.31
N ILE A 55 -7.44 2.34 3.58
CA ILE A 55 -6.96 3.32 2.60
C ILE A 55 -5.53 2.97 2.17
N GLY A 56 -4.63 2.71 3.12
CA GLY A 56 -3.24 2.33 2.81
C GLY A 56 -3.15 1.07 1.95
N THR A 57 -3.97 0.07 2.25
CA THR A 57 -4.05 -1.18 1.48
C THR A 57 -4.63 -0.94 0.08
N ALA A 58 -5.69 -0.14 -0.04
CA ALA A 58 -6.29 0.21 -1.33
C ALA A 58 -5.32 0.99 -2.22
N VAL A 59 -4.63 1.98 -1.67
CA VAL A 59 -3.61 2.77 -2.39
C VAL A 59 -2.42 1.89 -2.78
N GLY A 60 -1.94 1.04 -1.87
CA GLY A 60 -0.88 0.08 -2.17
C GLY A 60 -1.28 -0.90 -3.29
N TRP A 61 -2.51 -1.40 -3.24
CA TRP A 61 -3.04 -2.30 -4.26
C TRP A 61 -3.20 -1.62 -5.62
N LEU A 62 -3.76 -0.41 -5.65
CA LEU A 62 -3.86 0.42 -6.86
C LEU A 62 -2.48 0.76 -7.43
N GLY A 63 -1.50 1.06 -6.59
CA GLY A 63 -0.11 1.28 -7.00
C GLY A 63 0.50 0.05 -7.67
N ILE A 64 0.33 -1.13 -7.08
CA ILE A 64 0.79 -2.41 -7.67
C ILE A 64 0.07 -2.69 -9.01
N ARG A 65 -1.24 -2.42 -9.07
CA ARG A 65 -2.05 -2.62 -10.28
C ARG A 65 -1.60 -1.67 -11.39
N GLY A 66 -1.34 -0.41 -11.08
CA GLY A 66 -0.86 0.62 -12.01
C GLY A 66 0.53 0.30 -12.57
N VAL A 67 1.47 -0.14 -11.72
CA VAL A 67 2.80 -0.57 -12.17
C VAL A 67 2.71 -1.81 -13.07
N ARG A 68 1.83 -2.77 -12.77
CA ARG A 68 1.62 -3.95 -13.61
C ARG A 68 0.96 -3.63 -14.95
N ALA A 69 0.03 -2.68 -15.00
CA ALA A 69 -0.59 -2.22 -16.25
C ALA A 69 0.40 -1.43 -17.12
N GLY A 70 1.20 -0.55 -16.52
CA GLY A 70 2.24 0.21 -17.22
C GLY A 70 3.31 -0.69 -17.87
N ARG A 71 3.74 -1.75 -17.17
CA ARG A 71 4.70 -2.72 -17.74
C ARG A 71 4.18 -3.45 -18.98
N ARG A 72 2.86 -3.70 -19.08
CA ARG A 72 2.28 -4.32 -20.29
C ARG A 72 2.28 -3.34 -21.46
N GLY A 73 1.98 -2.06 -21.21
CA GLY A 73 1.99 -1.01 -22.24
C GLY A 73 3.38 -0.72 -22.80
N ASP A 74 4.41 -0.68 -21.95
CA ASP A 74 5.79 -0.45 -22.42
C ASP A 74 6.33 -1.60 -23.26
N THR A 75 6.07 -2.85 -22.89
CA THR A 75 6.50 -4.01 -23.70
C THR A 75 5.85 -4.00 -25.09
N THR A 76 4.55 -3.67 -25.20
CA THR A 76 3.87 -3.56 -26.50
C THR A 76 4.42 -2.41 -27.33
N ARG A 77 4.76 -1.27 -26.71
CA ARG A 77 5.37 -0.13 -27.41
C ARG A 77 6.75 -0.47 -27.97
N VAL A 78 7.61 -1.12 -27.17
CA VAL A 78 8.94 -1.57 -27.61
C VAL A 78 8.83 -2.54 -28.80
N ALA A 79 7.94 -3.54 -28.71
CA ALA A 79 7.73 -4.48 -29.80
C ALA A 79 7.21 -3.82 -31.10
N SER A 80 6.40 -2.77 -30.99
CA SER A 80 5.92 -2.00 -32.15
C SER A 80 7.03 -1.17 -32.80
N SER A 81 7.92 -0.58 -32.01
CA SER A 81 9.08 0.19 -32.51
C SER A 81 10.09 -0.71 -33.23
N ASP A 82 10.37 -1.89 -32.67
CA ASP A 82 11.27 -2.86 -33.29
C ASP A 82 10.75 -3.34 -34.65
N ARG A 83 9.44 -3.59 -34.77
CA ARG A 83 8.84 -3.94 -36.07
C ARG A 83 8.93 -2.84 -37.11
N ALA A 84 8.72 -1.59 -36.73
CA ALA A 84 8.80 -0.46 -37.66
C ALA A 84 10.22 -0.24 -38.20
N LEU A 85 11.24 -0.47 -37.36
CA LEU A 85 12.65 -0.40 -37.77
C LEU A 85 13.04 -1.50 -38.77
N ILE A 86 12.53 -2.73 -38.58
CA ILE A 86 12.78 -3.84 -39.50
C ILE A 86 12.17 -3.58 -40.89
N ASP A 87 10.99 -2.97 -40.94
CA ASP A 87 10.28 -2.67 -42.18
C ASP A 87 10.90 -1.50 -42.95
N SER A 88 11.46 -0.51 -42.24
CA SER A 88 12.11 0.66 -42.84
C SER A 88 13.48 0.36 -43.44
N GLY A 89 14.10 -0.75 -43.06
CA GLY A 89 15.44 -1.17 -43.51
C GLY A 89 15.44 -2.13 -44.70
N ARG A 90 14.27 -2.45 -45.26
CA ARG A 90 14.09 -3.39 -46.38
C ARG A 90 13.59 -2.67 -47.62
#